data_AF-A0A1F9SAY8-F1
#
_entry.id   AF-A0A1F9SAY8-F1
#
_cell.length_a   1.000
_cell.length_b   1.000
_cell.length_c   1.000
_cell.angle_alpha   90.00
_cell.angle_beta   90.00
_cell.angle_gamma   90.00
#
_symmetry.space_group_name_H-M   'P 1'
#
loop_
_entity.id
_entity.type
_entity.pdbx_description
1 polymer ?
#
loop_
_entity_poly.entity_id
_entity_poly.type
_entity_poly.pdbx_seq_one_letter_code
_entity_poly.pdbx_strand_id
1 'polypeptide(L)'
;MRAHLAAKAEKEIKNILREEKTEKLKNKARSWAACLARVFEVSPLICPKCKLELKPVALIFEDKELVRLLTHLGLPSEFPTYKPAANTQLYAAKRAPPDEDCQLDPRVDQYDAIDPPAPED
;
A
#
# COMPACT_ATOMS: atom_id res chain seq x y z
N MET A 1 18.41 21.42 -41.08
CA MET A 1 18.50 19.95 -40.84
C MET A 1 19.03 19.62 -39.43
N ARG A 2 20.19 20.14 -39.01
CA ARG A 2 20.77 19.88 -37.67
C ARG A 2 19.89 20.29 -36.48
N ALA A 3 19.24 21.45 -36.55
CA ALA A 3 18.33 21.92 -35.47
C ALA A 3 17.12 20.99 -35.26
N HIS A 4 16.59 20.38 -36.33
CA HIS A 4 15.49 19.43 -36.24
C HIS A 4 15.93 18.10 -35.61
N LEU A 5 17.17 17.66 -35.87
CA LEU A 5 17.74 16.47 -35.24
C LEU A 5 18.00 16.69 -33.74
N ALA A 6 18.50 17.88 -33.36
CA ALA A 6 18.69 18.26 -31.96
C ALA A 6 17.35 18.32 -31.20
N ALA A 7 16.33 18.97 -31.77
CA ALA A 7 14.99 19.03 -31.18
C ALA A 7 14.33 17.64 -31.08
N LYS A 8 14.57 16.76 -32.06
CA LYS A 8 14.12 15.36 -32.02
C LYS A 8 14.81 14.58 -30.89
N ALA A 9 16.13 14.71 -30.75
CA ALA A 9 16.89 14.05 -29.69
C ALA A 9 16.47 14.54 -28.29
N GLU A 10 16.26 15.84 -28.10
CA GLU A 10 15.74 16.39 -26.84
C GLU A 10 14.36 15.84 -26.48
N LYS A 11 13.49 15.66 -27.49
CA LYS A 11 12.15 15.08 -27.29
C LYS A 11 12.23 13.60 -26.92
N GLU A 12 13.11 12.84 -27.56
CA GLU A 12 13.36 11.43 -27.22
C GLU A 12 13.89 11.29 -25.80
N ILE A 13 14.86 12.12 -25.38
CA ILE A 13 15.35 12.14 -23.99
C ILE A 13 14.22 12.44 -23.00
N LYS A 14 13.37 13.45 -23.29
CA LYS A 14 12.21 13.78 -22.44
C LYS A 14 11.21 12.62 -22.33
N ASN A 15 11.00 11.88 -23.41
CA ASN A 15 10.12 10.71 -23.41
C ASN A 15 10.70 9.58 -22.56
N ILE A 16 11.99 9.27 -22.71
CA ILE A 16 12.68 8.24 -21.91
C ILE A 16 12.58 8.58 -20.41
N LEU A 17 12.91 9.82 -20.04
CA LEU A 17 12.81 10.26 -18.63
C LEU A 17 11.38 10.19 -18.08
N ARG A 18 10.37 10.46 -18.93
CA ARG A 18 8.96 10.31 -18.55
C ARG A 18 8.60 8.84 -18.33
N GLU A 19 9.02 7.95 -19.22
CA GLU A 19 8.79 6.51 -19.13
C GLU A 19 9.42 5.93 -17.86
N GLU A 20 10.69 6.23 -17.59
CA GLU A 20 11.37 5.82 -16.36
C GLU A 20 10.65 6.33 -15.10
N LYS A 21 10.18 7.59 -15.12
CA LYS A 21 9.39 8.14 -14.01
C LYS A 21 8.08 7.40 -13.82
N THR A 22 7.37 7.08 -14.91
CA THR A 22 6.13 6.30 -14.81
C THR A 22 6.36 4.90 -14.28
N GLU A 23 7.45 4.24 -14.68
CA GLU A 23 7.78 2.90 -14.19
C GLU A 23 8.13 2.91 -12.70
N LYS A 24 8.91 3.90 -12.25
CA LYS A 24 9.16 4.13 -10.83
C LYS A 24 7.87 4.32 -10.02
N LEU A 25 6.89 5.05 -10.56
CA LEU A 25 5.60 5.26 -9.90
C LEU A 25 4.76 3.97 -9.86
N LYS A 26 4.76 3.17 -10.93
CA LYS A 26 4.08 1.85 -10.95
C LYS A 26 4.67 0.90 -9.91
N ASN A 27 5.99 0.84 -9.80
CA ASN A 27 6.66 0.00 -8.80
C ASN A 27 6.29 0.41 -7.37
N LYS A 28 6.21 1.72 -7.10
CA LYS A 28 5.71 2.23 -5.80
C LYS A 28 4.25 1.86 -5.55
N ALA A 29 3.38 1.97 -6.56
CA ALA A 29 1.98 1.59 -6.44
C ALA A 29 1.81 0.08 -6.16
N ARG A 30 2.62 -0.78 -6.81
CA ARG A 30 2.65 -2.23 -6.55
C ARG A 30 3.11 -2.56 -5.14
N SER A 31 4.19 -1.94 -4.67
CA SER A 31 4.69 -2.12 -3.29
C SER A 31 3.65 -1.68 -2.26
N TRP A 32 3.01 -0.53 -2.46
CA TRP A 32 1.89 -0.07 -1.62
C TRP A 32 0.72 -1.07 -1.61
N ALA A 33 0.34 -1.59 -2.77
CA ALA A 33 -0.74 -2.56 -2.88
C ALA A 33 -0.40 -3.90 -2.19
N ALA A 34 0.85 -4.36 -2.30
CA ALA A 34 1.34 -5.55 -1.62
C ALA A 34 1.31 -5.39 -0.09
N CYS A 35 1.65 -4.20 0.42
CA CYS A 35 1.54 -3.89 1.85
C CYS A 35 0.09 -3.98 2.32
N LEU A 36 -0.85 -3.36 1.60
CA LEU A 36 -2.27 -3.45 1.92
C LEU A 36 -2.81 -4.88 1.85
N ALA A 37 -2.37 -5.66 0.86
CA ALA A 37 -2.74 -7.07 0.75
C ALA A 37 -2.25 -7.91 1.93
N ARG A 38 -1.06 -7.61 2.48
CA ARG A 38 -0.55 -8.31 3.68
C ARG A 38 -1.30 -7.94 4.95
N VAL A 39 -1.60 -6.66 5.14
CA VAL A 39 -2.21 -6.17 6.40
C VAL A 39 -3.71 -6.37 6.44
N PHE A 40 -4.40 -6.12 5.33
CA PHE A 40 -5.85 -6.15 5.25
C PHE A 40 -6.39 -7.35 4.47
N GLU A 41 -5.52 -8.24 3.95
CA GLU A 41 -5.90 -9.39 3.12
C GLU A 41 -6.71 -9.01 1.86
N VAL A 42 -6.58 -7.75 1.40
CA VAL A 42 -7.29 -7.19 0.24
C VAL A 42 -6.29 -6.68 -0.79
N SER A 43 -6.45 -7.05 -2.06
CA SER A 43 -5.66 -6.49 -3.17
C SER A 43 -6.37 -5.27 -3.78
N PRO A 44 -5.95 -4.03 -3.47
CA PRO A 44 -6.66 -2.81 -3.87
C PRO A 44 -6.56 -2.52 -5.38
N LEU A 45 -5.59 -3.14 -6.08
CA LEU A 45 -5.41 -2.98 -7.51
C LEU A 45 -6.18 -4.02 -8.34
N ILE A 46 -6.97 -4.88 -7.71
CA ILE A 46 -7.82 -5.86 -8.41
C ILE A 46 -9.27 -5.56 -8.10
N CYS A 47 -10.09 -5.37 -9.14
CA CYS A 47 -11.51 -5.16 -8.94
C CYS A 47 -12.17 -6.43 -8.35
N PRO A 48 -12.89 -6.34 -7.21
CA PRO A 48 -13.51 -7.52 -6.61
C PRO A 48 -14.60 -8.13 -7.50
N LYS A 49 -15.25 -7.33 -8.35
CA LYS A 49 -16.37 -7.73 -9.22
C LYS A 49 -15.93 -8.35 -10.55
N CYS A 50 -15.02 -7.70 -11.28
CA CYS A 50 -14.62 -8.14 -12.63
C CYS A 50 -13.18 -8.66 -12.72
N LYS A 51 -12.41 -8.62 -11.62
CA LYS A 51 -11.00 -9.08 -11.53
C LYS A 51 -10.01 -8.39 -12.47
N LEU A 52 -10.40 -7.27 -13.07
CA LEU A 52 -9.49 -6.43 -13.86
C LEU A 52 -8.58 -5.59 -12.96
N GLU A 53 -7.40 -5.27 -13.48
CA GLU A 53 -6.45 -4.37 -12.83
C GLU A 53 -6.99 -2.94 -12.78
N LEU A 54 -7.01 -2.36 -11.57
CA LEU A 54 -7.40 -0.98 -11.31
C LEU A 54 -6.15 -0.09 -11.27
N LYS A 55 -6.28 1.16 -11.73
CA LYS A 55 -5.20 2.15 -11.69
C LYS A 55 -5.53 3.24 -10.66
N PRO A 56 -4.63 3.58 -9.73
CA PRO A 56 -4.80 4.73 -8.86
C PRO A 56 -4.89 6.01 -9.69
N VAL A 57 -5.95 6.80 -9.48
CA VAL A 57 -6.20 8.04 -10.25
C VAL A 57 -5.88 9.31 -9.46
N ALA A 58 -5.99 9.26 -8.14
CA ALA A 58 -5.79 10.40 -7.25
C ALA A 58 -5.35 9.92 -5.87
N LEU A 59 -4.69 10.81 -5.14
CA LEU A 59 -4.40 10.67 -3.72
C LEU A 59 -5.14 11.78 -2.97
N ILE A 60 -5.86 11.41 -1.92
CA ILE A 60 -6.63 12.33 -1.10
C ILE A 60 -5.82 12.62 0.15
N PHE A 61 -5.44 13.89 0.35
CA PHE A 61 -4.65 14.33 1.50
C PHE A 61 -5.48 15.11 2.53
N GLU A 62 -6.66 15.61 2.13
CA GLU A 62 -7.50 16.47 2.97
C GLU A 62 -8.75 15.72 3.42
N ASP A 63 -9.00 15.67 4.73
CA ASP A 63 -10.12 14.93 5.32
C ASP A 63 -11.50 15.40 4.82
N LYS A 64 -11.65 16.70 4.54
CA LYS A 64 -12.90 17.24 3.99
C LYS A 64 -13.29 16.58 2.66
N GLU A 65 -12.29 16.21 1.84
CA GLU A 65 -12.52 15.56 0.55
C GLU A 65 -12.90 14.10 0.74
N LEU A 66 -12.29 13.44 1.71
CA LEU A 66 -12.67 12.08 2.11
C LEU A 66 -14.13 12.05 2.58
N VAL A 67 -14.52 12.96 3.48
CA VAL A 67 -15.90 13.08 3.97
C VAL A 67 -16.86 13.33 2.81
N ARG A 68 -16.56 14.30 1.94
CA ARG A 68 -17.38 14.62 0.75
C ARG A 68 -17.60 13.40 -0.15
N LEU A 69 -16.55 12.62 -0.41
CA LEU A 69 -16.62 11.42 -1.24
C LEU A 69 -17.44 10.31 -0.57
N LEU A 70 -17.20 10.04 0.70
CA LEU A 70 -17.93 9.01 1.44
C LEU A 70 -19.42 9.32 1.53
N THR A 71 -19.79 10.58 1.81
CA THR A 71 -21.19 11.02 1.82
C THR A 71 -21.85 10.86 0.45
N HIS A 72 -21.14 11.20 -0.63
CA HIS A 72 -21.67 11.03 -1.99
C HIS A 72 -21.92 9.55 -2.34
N LEU A 73 -21.09 8.64 -1.83
CA LEU A 73 -21.24 7.19 -2.03
C LEU A 73 -22.26 6.55 -1.05
N GLY A 74 -22.82 7.30 -0.10
CA GLY A 74 -23.69 6.77 0.94
C GLY A 74 -22.96 5.90 1.97
N LEU A 75 -21.66 6.10 2.14
CA LEU A 75 -20.82 5.40 3.11
C LEU A 75 -20.70 6.21 4.42
N PRO A 76 -20.51 5.54 5.57
CA PRO A 76 -20.26 6.24 6.82
C PRO A 76 -18.96 7.03 6.75
N SER A 77 -19.03 8.33 7.06
CA SER A 77 -17.87 9.22 7.14
C SER A 77 -17.33 9.39 8.56
N GLU A 78 -18.05 8.88 9.56
CA GLU A 78 -17.62 8.88 10.95
C GLU A 78 -16.57 7.79 11.20
N PHE A 79 -15.65 8.07 12.12
CA PHE A 79 -14.68 7.07 12.55
C PHE A 79 -15.38 5.89 13.23
N PRO A 80 -15.00 4.63 12.92
CA PRO A 80 -15.58 3.47 13.59
C PRO A 80 -15.27 3.52 15.08
N THR A 81 -16.29 3.31 15.91
CA THR A 81 -16.12 3.21 17.37
C THR A 81 -15.33 1.95 17.70
N TYR A 82 -14.08 2.10 18.13
CA TYR A 82 -13.27 0.99 18.60
C TYR A 82 -13.93 0.36 19.83
N LYS A 83 -14.28 -0.92 19.73
CA LYS A 83 -14.59 -1.70 20.94
C LYS A 83 -13.27 -1.94 21.67
N PRO A 84 -13.21 -1.79 23.01
CA PRO A 84 -12.03 -2.16 23.75
C PRO A 84 -11.70 -3.63 23.45
N ALA A 85 -10.40 -3.95 23.38
CA ALA A 85 -9.96 -5.33 23.24
C ALA A 85 -10.68 -6.18 24.30
N ALA A 86 -11.13 -7.37 23.91
CA ALA A 86 -11.74 -8.31 24.85
C ALA A 86 -10.83 -8.47 26.07
N ASN A 87 -11.42 -8.44 27.27
CA ASN A 87 -10.68 -8.22 28.50
C ASN A 87 -9.44 -9.12 28.62
N THR A 88 -8.39 -8.52 29.17
CA THR A 88 -7.09 -9.16 29.36
C THR A 88 -7.10 -10.36 30.26
N GLN A 89 -8.00 -10.35 31.24
CA GLN A 89 -8.06 -11.41 32.23
C GLN A 89 -8.50 -12.75 31.62
N LEU A 90 -9.39 -12.75 30.62
CA LEU A 90 -9.81 -13.97 29.92
C LEU A 90 -8.73 -14.57 29.03
N TYR A 91 -7.86 -13.75 28.42
CA TYR A 91 -6.75 -14.25 27.62
C TYR A 91 -5.51 -14.60 28.45
N ALA A 92 -5.28 -13.90 29.57
CA ALA A 92 -4.20 -14.18 30.51
C ALA A 92 -4.47 -15.45 31.33
N ALA A 93 -5.72 -15.76 31.66
CA ALA A 93 -6.07 -16.99 32.38
C ALA A 93 -5.96 -18.27 31.51
N LYS A 94 -5.96 -18.14 30.18
CA LYS A 94 -5.80 -19.27 29.23
C LYS A 94 -4.38 -19.43 28.68
N ARG A 95 -3.52 -18.42 28.80
CA ARG A 95 -2.10 -18.53 28.45
C ARG A 95 -1.32 -18.92 29.71
N ALA A 96 -0.30 -19.76 29.53
CA ALA A 96 0.72 -19.92 30.55
C ALA A 96 1.32 -18.53 30.86
N PRO A 97 1.85 -18.31 32.09
CA PRO A 97 2.62 -17.09 32.37
C PRO A 97 3.60 -16.84 31.23
N PRO A 98 3.80 -15.57 30.80
CA PRO A 98 4.85 -15.27 29.84
C PRO A 98 6.12 -15.89 30.39
N ASP A 99 6.72 -16.82 29.66
CA ASP A 99 8.07 -17.24 29.94
C ASP A 99 8.97 -16.00 29.86
N GLU A 100 10.03 -15.97 30.67
CA GLU A 100 11.09 -14.95 30.53
C GLU A 100 11.71 -14.96 29.11
N ASP A 101 11.39 -16.00 28.31
CA ASP A 101 11.65 -16.16 26.89
C ASP A 101 10.48 -15.77 25.97
N CYS A 102 9.63 -14.81 26.37
CA CYS A 102 8.90 -13.94 25.44
C CYS A 102 9.89 -13.05 24.63
N GLN A 103 10.93 -13.68 24.10
CA GLN A 103 11.78 -13.17 23.07
C GLN A 103 10.86 -12.97 21.87
N LEU A 104 10.70 -11.71 21.49
CA LEU A 104 10.42 -11.36 20.10
C LEU A 104 11.17 -12.36 19.22
N ASP A 105 10.49 -12.97 18.24
CA ASP A 105 11.12 -13.93 17.32
C ASP A 105 12.49 -13.36 16.94
N PRO A 106 13.62 -14.06 17.17
CA PRO A 106 14.95 -13.53 16.87
C PRO A 106 15.12 -13.03 15.43
N ARG A 107 14.21 -13.44 14.54
CA ARG A 107 14.06 -12.91 13.17
C ARG A 107 13.61 -11.45 13.11
N VAL A 108 12.98 -10.92 14.14
CA VAL A 108 12.60 -9.50 14.27
C VAL A 108 13.85 -8.62 14.24
N ASP A 109 14.91 -9.02 14.94
CA ASP A 109 16.18 -8.30 14.90
C ASP A 109 16.90 -8.45 13.54
N GLN A 110 16.51 -9.44 12.75
CA GLN A 110 16.98 -9.66 11.37
C GLN A 110 16.06 -9.01 10.32
N TYR A 111 14.96 -8.38 10.73
CA TYR A 111 14.05 -7.74 9.80
C TYR A 111 14.61 -6.39 9.34
N ASP A 112 15.32 -6.40 8.20
CA ASP A 112 15.91 -5.19 7.60
C ASP A 112 14.86 -4.20 7.03
N ALA A 113 13.56 -4.43 7.25
CA ALA A 113 12.45 -3.68 6.66
C ALA A 113 12.48 -3.62 5.10
N ILE A 114 13.28 -4.46 4.48
CA ILE A 114 13.32 -4.67 3.04
C ILE A 114 12.49 -5.92 2.76
N ASP A 115 11.33 -5.74 2.14
CA ASP A 115 10.55 -6.88 1.66
C ASP A 115 11.40 -7.65 0.64
N PRO A 116 11.48 -8.99 0.74
CA PRO A 116 12.14 -9.79 -0.28
C PRO A 116 11.49 -9.52 -1.64
N PRO A 117 12.27 -9.49 -2.73
CA PRO A 117 11.73 -9.28 -4.07
C PRO A 117 10.64 -10.32 -4.34
N ALA A 118 9.55 -9.90 -4.99
CA ALA A 118 8.48 -10.80 -5.35
C ALA A 118 9.05 -11.99 -6.15
N PRO A 119 8.59 -13.23 -5.93
CA PRO A 119 9.01 -14.37 -6.73
C PRO A 119 8.72 -14.08 -8.21
N GLU A 120 9.69 -14.39 -9.06
CA GLU A 120 9.53 -14.29 -10.52
C GLU A 120 8.65 -15.47 -10.97
N ASP A 121 7.60 -15.17 -11.75
CA ASP A 121 6.70 -16.15 -12.39
C ASP A 121 7.41 -16.95 -13.50
#